data_AF-A0A8X7TST8-F1
#
_entry.id   AF-A0A8X7TST8-F1
#
_cell.length_a   1.000
_cell.length_b   1.000
_cell.length_c   1.000
_cell.angle_alpha   90.00
_cell.angle_beta   90.00
_cell.angle_gamma   90.00
#
_symmetry.space_group_name_H-M   'P 1'
#
loop_
_entity.id
_entity.type
_entity.pdbx_description
1 polymer ?
#
loop_
_entity_poly.entity_id
_entity_poly.type
_entity_poly.pdbx_seq_one_letter_code
_entity_poly.pdbx_strand_id
1 'polypeptide(L)'
;MGPEGIHRKTHSSIVEIGVARIKTTVTDKNSDIDCLVKTFLSNDKNMKKIIVSSLFNFLNLPDFTFVGIGIQNTLRKLESEFGLTCKNAVEVGPGTWNQHLAVQKRLIRDIVSTQKPSSPIFDDWGNYLLNKDQIQLAAWNAHFAFRIGNLLLDALDYYP
;
A
#
# COMPACT_ATOMS: atom_id res chain seq x y z
N MET A 1 3.99 34.54 -36.54
CA MET A 1 4.63 33.49 -35.72
C MET A 1 3.81 33.34 -34.45
N GLY A 2 3.00 32.28 -34.38
CA GLY A 2 2.22 31.97 -33.17
C GLY A 2 3.09 31.24 -32.14
N PRO A 3 2.76 31.29 -30.84
CA PRO A 3 3.51 30.56 -29.84
C PRO A 3 3.26 29.05 -30.03
N GLU A 4 4.32 28.29 -30.23
CA GLU A 4 4.26 26.83 -30.28
C GLU A 4 3.70 26.30 -28.96
N GLY A 5 2.54 25.64 -29.05
CA GLY A 5 1.93 24.95 -27.94
C GLY A 5 2.81 23.78 -27.53
N ILE A 6 3.44 23.89 -26.34
CA ILE A 6 4.14 22.79 -25.70
C ILE A 6 3.11 21.68 -25.44
N HIS A 7 3.08 20.66 -26.30
CA HIS A 7 2.31 19.43 -26.07
C HIS A 7 2.92 18.67 -24.88
N ARG A 8 2.43 18.97 -23.67
CA ARG A 8 2.75 18.27 -22.43
C ARG A 8 2.14 16.86 -22.45
N LYS A 9 3.00 15.83 -22.34
CA LYS A 9 2.66 14.41 -22.52
C LYS A 9 2.35 13.73 -21.18
N THR A 10 1.11 13.30 -21.00
CA THR A 10 0.73 12.31 -20.00
C THR A 10 1.41 10.97 -20.33
N HIS A 11 2.19 10.41 -19.39
CA HIS A 11 2.79 9.09 -19.54
C HIS A 11 2.11 8.13 -18.58
N SER A 12 1.46 7.10 -19.14
CA SER A 12 0.94 5.98 -18.35
C SER A 12 1.76 4.73 -18.64
N SER A 13 2.21 4.06 -17.59
CA SER A 13 2.83 2.74 -17.65
C SER A 13 1.96 1.73 -16.92
N ILE A 14 1.91 0.51 -17.42
CA ILE A 14 1.25 -0.61 -16.73
C ILE A 14 2.36 -1.56 -16.31
N VAL A 15 2.44 -1.82 -15.01
CA VAL A 15 3.34 -2.80 -14.41
C VAL A 15 2.49 -4.01 -14.04
N GLU A 16 2.83 -5.17 -14.61
CA GLU A 16 2.21 -6.43 -14.25
C GLU A 16 2.97 -7.04 -13.07
N ILE A 17 2.24 -7.39 -12.00
CA ILE A 17 2.77 -8.03 -10.80
C ILE A 17 2.00 -9.33 -10.61
N GLY A 18 2.44 -10.39 -11.29
CA GLY A 18 1.76 -11.68 -11.30
C GLY A 18 0.37 -11.60 -11.94
N VAL A 19 -0.69 -11.82 -11.16
CA VAL A 19 -2.09 -11.70 -11.61
C VAL A 19 -2.67 -10.28 -11.51
N ALA A 20 -1.91 -9.34 -10.93
CA ALA A 20 -2.35 -7.96 -10.76
C ALA A 20 -1.72 -7.04 -11.82
N ARG A 21 -2.49 -6.00 -12.21
CA ARG A 21 -2.03 -4.94 -13.12
C ARG A 21 -2.08 -3.61 -12.40
N ILE A 22 -0.92 -2.98 -12.21
CA ILE A 22 -0.81 -1.64 -11.64
C ILE A 22 -0.64 -0.66 -12.79
N LYS A 23 -1.58 0.27 -12.95
CA LYS A 23 -1.44 1.37 -13.91
C LYS A 23 -0.90 2.61 -13.19
N THR A 24 0.33 2.97 -13.47
CA THR A 24 0.95 4.23 -13.04
C THR A 24 0.69 5.30 -14.09
N THR A 25 0.15 6.44 -13.68
CA THR A 25 -0.06 7.60 -14.57
C THR A 25 0.71 8.78 -14.01
N VAL A 26 1.64 9.32 -14.79
CA VAL A 26 2.37 10.55 -14.50
C VAL A 26 1.80 11.63 -15.42
N THR A 27 1.21 12.66 -14.81
CA THR A 27 0.60 13.78 -15.51
C THR A 27 1.01 15.08 -14.82
N ASP A 28 1.26 16.12 -15.61
CA ASP A 28 1.45 17.48 -15.13
C ASP A 28 0.12 18.28 -15.16
N LYS A 29 -0.96 17.65 -15.63
CA LYS A 29 -2.30 18.23 -15.66
C LYS A 29 -3.10 17.74 -14.47
N ASN A 30 -3.43 18.67 -13.58
CA ASN A 30 -4.32 18.39 -12.47
C ASN A 30 -5.62 17.71 -12.93
N SER A 31 -6.20 18.08 -14.08
CA SER A 31 -7.43 17.46 -14.62
C SER A 31 -7.41 15.94 -14.66
N ASP A 32 -6.25 15.32 -14.87
CA ASP A 32 -6.09 13.88 -15.10
C ASP A 32 -5.94 13.07 -13.80
N ILE A 33 -5.80 13.76 -12.66
CA ILE A 33 -5.75 13.17 -11.31
C ILE A 33 -7.19 12.95 -10.82
N ASP A 34 -7.52 11.75 -10.35
CA ASP A 34 -8.83 11.43 -9.75
C ASP A 34 -9.19 12.47 -8.67
N CYS A 35 -10.47 12.88 -8.61
CA CYS A 35 -10.97 13.84 -7.63
C CYS A 35 -10.64 13.43 -6.18
N LEU A 36 -10.67 12.13 -5.88
CA LEU A 36 -10.30 11.60 -4.56
C LEU A 36 -8.81 11.80 -4.27
N VAL A 37 -7.96 11.59 -5.28
CA VAL A 37 -6.50 11.78 -5.19
C VAL A 37 -6.15 13.27 -5.15
N LYS A 38 -6.85 14.12 -5.91
CA LYS A 38 -6.73 15.58 -5.78
C LYS A 38 -7.08 16.03 -4.37
N THR A 39 -8.18 15.56 -3.82
CA THR A 39 -8.62 15.91 -2.46
C THR A 39 -7.57 15.50 -1.41
N PHE A 40 -6.97 14.33 -1.59
CA PHE A 40 -5.89 13.84 -0.75
C PHE A 40 -4.60 14.68 -0.86
N LEU A 41 -4.24 15.15 -2.06
CA LEU A 41 -2.97 15.85 -2.34
C LEU A 41 -3.06 17.39 -2.22
N SER A 42 -4.25 17.99 -2.33
CA SER A 42 -4.42 19.45 -2.38
C SER A 42 -4.43 20.07 -0.99
N ASN A 43 -3.26 20.23 -0.34
CA ASN A 43 -3.15 21.14 0.80
C ASN A 43 -1.72 21.66 1.10
N ASP A 44 -1.17 22.44 0.17
CA ASP A 44 0.18 23.02 0.26
C ASP A 44 0.41 23.91 1.49
N LYS A 45 -0.64 24.44 2.13
CA LYS A 45 -0.52 25.36 3.28
C LYS A 45 -0.73 24.70 4.65
N ASN A 46 -1.00 23.40 4.69
CA ASN A 46 -1.34 22.67 5.92
C ASN A 46 -0.82 21.22 5.94
N MET A 47 0.31 20.95 5.25
CA MET A 47 0.85 19.60 4.99
C MET A 47 0.90 18.67 6.22
N LYS A 48 1.22 19.18 7.42
CA LYS A 48 1.25 18.35 8.64
C LYS A 48 -0.13 18.09 9.28
N LYS A 49 -1.14 18.94 9.04
CA LYS A 49 -2.44 18.86 9.73
C LYS A 49 -3.50 18.07 8.94
N ILE A 50 -3.48 18.15 7.61
CA ILE A 50 -4.54 17.57 6.75
C ILE A 50 -4.18 16.17 6.22
N ILE A 51 -2.90 15.87 6.01
CA ILE A 51 -2.45 14.49 5.75
C ILE A 51 -2.82 13.61 6.94
N VAL A 52 -2.67 14.12 8.17
CA VAL A 52 -3.07 13.40 9.39
C VAL A 52 -4.58 13.21 9.44
N SER A 53 -5.42 14.20 9.15
CA SER A 53 -6.89 14.03 9.23
C SER A 53 -7.47 13.11 8.14
N SER A 54 -7.01 13.23 6.89
CA SER A 54 -7.49 12.35 5.80
C SER A 54 -7.04 10.90 6.00
N LEU A 55 -5.77 10.71 6.39
CA LEU A 55 -5.24 9.39 6.73
C LEU A 55 -5.92 8.83 7.98
N PHE A 56 -6.14 9.64 9.01
CA PHE A 56 -6.90 9.23 10.21
C PHE A 56 -8.29 8.73 9.85
N ASN A 57 -9.04 9.51 9.05
CA ASN A 57 -10.37 9.12 8.60
C ASN A 57 -10.33 7.81 7.82
N PHE A 58 -9.38 7.66 6.91
CA PHE A 58 -9.20 6.45 6.11
C PHE A 58 -8.89 5.22 6.98
N LEU A 59 -7.92 5.32 7.89
CA LEU A 59 -7.54 4.25 8.82
C LEU A 59 -8.67 3.88 9.80
N ASN A 60 -9.66 4.76 9.97
CA ASN A 60 -10.81 4.55 10.86
C ASN A 60 -12.13 4.25 10.14
N LEU A 61 -12.11 4.01 8.81
CA LEU A 61 -13.31 3.54 8.11
C LEU A 61 -13.72 2.15 8.62
N PRO A 62 -14.98 1.95 9.06
CA PRO A 62 -15.44 0.69 9.65
C PRO A 62 -15.52 -0.47 8.66
N ASP A 63 -15.66 -0.17 7.37
CA ASP A 63 -15.92 -1.18 6.34
C ASP A 63 -14.62 -1.69 5.69
N PHE A 64 -13.46 -1.20 6.14
CA PHE A 64 -12.16 -1.60 5.63
C PHE A 64 -11.38 -2.35 6.70
N THR A 65 -10.68 -3.40 6.30
CA THR A 65 -9.73 -4.14 7.14
C THR A 65 -8.32 -3.93 6.62
N PHE A 66 -7.44 -3.40 7.46
CA PHE A 66 -6.04 -3.17 7.14
C PHE A 66 -5.20 -4.37 7.55
N VAL A 67 -4.59 -5.05 6.58
CA VAL A 67 -3.76 -6.24 6.82
C VAL A 67 -2.27 -5.91 6.76
N GLY A 68 -1.47 -6.57 7.59
CA GLY A 68 -0.01 -6.36 7.60
C GLY A 68 0.76 -7.44 8.35
N ILE A 69 2.05 -7.55 8.06
CA ILE A 69 2.97 -8.45 8.77
C ILE A 69 3.71 -7.64 9.82
N GLY A 70 3.61 -8.07 11.09
CA GLY A 70 4.08 -7.29 12.22
C GLY A 70 3.30 -5.99 12.40
N ILE A 71 2.02 -5.96 12.00
CA ILE A 71 1.20 -4.74 11.93
C ILE A 71 1.06 -4.08 13.30
N GLN A 72 1.06 -4.85 14.38
CA GLN A 72 0.96 -4.34 15.74
C GLN A 72 2.11 -3.37 16.09
N ASN A 73 3.31 -3.62 15.57
CA ASN A 73 4.43 -2.71 15.77
C ASN A 73 4.23 -1.41 14.98
N THR A 74 3.70 -1.50 13.76
CA THR A 74 3.35 -0.35 12.93
C THR A 74 2.27 0.50 13.57
N LEU A 75 1.22 -0.11 14.15
CA LEU A 75 0.15 0.61 14.85
C LEU A 75 0.69 1.38 16.06
N ARG A 76 1.53 0.75 16.89
CA ARG A 76 2.16 1.44 18.03
C ARG A 76 2.96 2.65 17.58
N LYS A 77 3.73 2.54 16.49
CA LYS A 77 4.49 3.68 15.94
C LYS A 77 3.57 4.76 15.37
N LEU A 78 2.54 4.39 14.62
CA LEU A 78 1.54 5.33 14.09
C LEU A 78 0.88 6.14 15.22
N GLU A 79 0.53 5.48 16.31
CA GLU A 79 -0.06 6.15 17.47
C GLU A 79 0.97 7.02 18.20
N SER A 80 2.15 6.48 18.54
CA SER A 80 3.14 7.21 19.34
C SER A 80 3.80 8.37 18.62
N GLU A 81 4.05 8.24 17.31
CA GLU A 81 4.80 9.23 16.53
C GLU A 81 3.86 10.21 15.79
N PHE A 82 2.64 9.78 15.47
CA PHE A 82 1.71 10.55 14.63
C PHE A 82 0.31 10.75 15.22
N GLY A 83 -0.01 10.14 16.38
CA GLY A 83 -1.35 10.19 16.96
C GLY A 83 -2.42 9.51 16.11
N LEU A 84 -2.02 8.61 15.22
CA LEU A 84 -2.89 7.93 14.28
C LEU A 84 -3.26 6.53 14.79
N THR A 85 -4.55 6.27 14.90
CA THR A 85 -5.10 4.94 15.19
C THR A 85 -5.64 4.30 13.91
N CYS A 86 -5.79 2.97 13.94
CA CYS A 86 -6.44 2.20 12.88
C CYS A 86 -7.56 1.38 13.51
N LYS A 87 -8.78 1.50 12.98
CA LYS A 87 -9.98 0.90 13.58
C LYS A 87 -9.99 -0.61 13.44
N ASN A 88 -9.67 -1.10 12.25
CA ASN A 88 -9.70 -2.52 11.90
C ASN A 88 -8.35 -2.92 11.32
N ALA A 89 -7.52 -3.58 12.12
CA ALA A 89 -6.21 -4.05 11.69
C ALA A 89 -6.02 -5.53 12.00
N VAL A 90 -5.48 -6.29 11.04
CA VAL A 90 -5.28 -7.75 11.15
C VAL A 90 -3.83 -8.10 10.87
N GLU A 91 -3.22 -8.83 11.82
CA GLU A 91 -1.92 -9.44 11.64
C GLU A 91 -2.03 -10.64 10.69
N VAL A 92 -1.17 -10.69 9.67
CA VAL A 92 -1.13 -11.78 8.68
C VAL A 92 0.25 -12.40 8.54
N GLY A 93 1.14 -12.18 9.50
CA GLY A 93 2.49 -12.72 9.53
C GLY A 93 2.55 -14.22 9.85
N PRO A 94 3.77 -14.81 9.81
CA PRO A 94 4.00 -16.25 9.93
C PRO A 94 3.34 -16.95 11.12
N GLY A 95 3.16 -16.24 12.24
CA GLY A 95 2.50 -16.76 13.43
C GLY A 95 1.03 -17.14 13.19
N THR A 96 0.38 -16.56 12.19
CA THR A 96 -1.03 -16.82 11.84
C THR A 96 -1.18 -18.02 10.91
N TRP A 97 -0.21 -18.29 10.03
CA TRP A 97 -0.34 -19.25 8.93
C TRP A 97 -0.60 -20.70 9.39
N ASN A 98 -0.14 -21.06 10.59
CA ASN A 98 -0.30 -22.43 11.11
C ASN A 98 -1.73 -22.76 11.57
N GLN A 99 -2.57 -21.75 11.76
CA GLN A 99 -3.95 -21.91 12.25
C GLN A 99 -4.93 -22.29 11.13
N HIS A 100 -4.45 -22.41 9.89
CA HIS A 100 -5.28 -22.52 8.70
C HIS A 100 -5.31 -23.94 8.08
N LEU A 101 -6.29 -24.15 7.19
CA LEU A 101 -6.51 -25.42 6.47
C LEU A 101 -5.30 -25.78 5.59
N ALA A 102 -5.15 -27.07 5.28
CA ALA A 102 -4.02 -27.59 4.49
C ALA A 102 -3.90 -26.93 3.09
N VAL A 103 -5.03 -26.60 2.45
CA VAL A 103 -5.05 -25.90 1.15
C VAL A 103 -4.51 -24.47 1.29
N GLN A 104 -4.96 -23.71 2.30
CA GLN A 104 -4.48 -22.36 2.55
C GLN A 104 -2.99 -22.35 2.89
N LYS A 105 -2.52 -23.30 3.70
CA LYS A 105 -1.09 -23.48 3.98
C LYS A 105 -0.26 -23.69 2.71
N ARG A 106 -0.77 -24.44 1.74
CA ARG A 106 -0.11 -24.62 0.44
C ARG A 106 -0.06 -23.30 -0.34
N LEU A 107 -1.18 -22.61 -0.46
CA LEU A 107 -1.26 -21.33 -1.19
C LEU A 107 -0.38 -20.24 -0.56
N ILE A 108 -0.34 -20.17 0.78
CA ILE A 108 0.56 -19.28 1.51
C ILE A 108 2.01 -19.61 1.19
N ARG A 109 2.39 -20.90 1.20
CA ARG A 109 3.75 -21.32 0.82
C ARG A 109 4.10 -20.92 -0.61
N ASP A 110 3.18 -21.07 -1.54
CA ASP A 110 3.38 -20.68 -2.94
C ASP A 110 3.59 -19.16 -3.05
N ILE A 111 2.81 -18.35 -2.32
CA ILE A 111 3.00 -16.90 -2.26
C ILE A 111 4.34 -16.54 -1.61
N VAL A 112 4.71 -17.17 -0.50
CA VAL A 112 6.00 -16.97 0.19
C VAL A 112 7.18 -17.32 -0.73
N SER A 113 7.00 -18.30 -1.63
CA SER A 113 8.03 -18.69 -2.60
C SER A 113 8.24 -17.69 -3.74
N THR A 114 7.37 -16.68 -3.89
CA THR A 114 7.53 -15.65 -4.91
C THR A 114 8.80 -14.82 -4.65
N GLN A 115 9.49 -14.45 -5.73
CA GLN A 115 10.77 -13.77 -5.64
C GLN A 115 10.60 -12.39 -4.97
N LYS A 116 11.31 -12.20 -3.86
CA LYS A 116 11.40 -10.92 -3.15
C LYS A 116 12.49 -10.03 -3.78
N PRO A 117 12.30 -8.71 -3.89
CA PRO A 117 13.39 -7.77 -4.16
C PRO A 117 14.43 -7.84 -3.03
N SER A 118 15.65 -8.28 -3.35
CA SER A 118 16.66 -8.66 -2.35
C SER A 118 17.51 -7.51 -1.80
N SER A 119 17.37 -6.27 -2.29
CA SER A 119 18.46 -5.29 -2.16
C SER A 119 18.32 -4.16 -1.11
N PRO A 120 17.13 -3.62 -0.75
CA PRO A 120 17.09 -2.37 0.04
C PRO A 120 16.53 -2.50 1.47
N ILE A 121 16.55 -3.69 2.08
CA ILE A 121 16.00 -3.87 3.45
C ILE A 121 16.72 -2.97 4.46
N PHE A 122 18.02 -2.74 4.28
CA PHE A 122 18.88 -1.97 5.17
C PHE A 122 19.26 -0.59 4.63
N ASP A 123 18.66 -0.15 3.52
CA ASP A 123 18.91 1.15 2.93
C ASP A 123 18.29 2.28 3.78
N ASP A 124 18.71 3.52 3.51
CA ASP A 124 18.11 4.69 4.14
C ASP A 124 16.70 4.98 3.59
N TRP A 125 15.68 4.54 4.33
CA TRP A 125 14.27 4.80 4.05
C TRP A 125 13.82 6.22 4.45
N GLY A 126 14.67 6.98 5.14
CA GLY A 126 14.44 8.39 5.45
C GLY A 126 14.83 9.34 4.32
N ASN A 127 15.44 8.82 3.24
CA ASN A 127 15.88 9.62 2.12
C ASN A 127 14.69 10.23 1.37
N TYR A 128 14.82 11.51 0.98
CA TYR A 128 13.82 12.23 0.21
C TYR A 128 13.54 11.58 -1.16
N LEU A 129 14.57 10.99 -1.78
CA LEU A 129 14.43 10.26 -3.05
C LEU A 129 14.74 8.79 -2.83
N LEU A 130 13.69 7.97 -2.87
CA LEU A 130 13.82 6.51 -2.82
C LEU A 130 14.30 5.98 -4.17
N ASN A 131 15.19 4.99 -4.13
CA ASN A 131 15.64 4.30 -5.33
C ASN A 131 14.57 3.31 -5.85
N LYS A 132 14.76 2.82 -7.08
CA LYS A 132 13.83 1.89 -7.73
C LYS A 132 13.58 0.63 -6.89
N ASP A 133 14.62 0.10 -6.26
CA ASP A 133 14.52 -1.14 -5.49
C ASP A 133 13.73 -0.89 -4.20
N GLN A 134 13.93 0.23 -3.52
CA GLN A 134 13.15 0.63 -2.33
C GLN A 134 11.67 0.74 -2.69
N ILE A 135 11.33 1.41 -3.79
CA ILE A 135 9.95 1.52 -4.27
C ILE A 135 9.37 0.14 -4.57
N GLN A 136 10.12 -0.73 -5.26
CA GLN A 136 9.69 -2.09 -5.56
C GLN A 136 9.48 -2.93 -4.30
N LEU A 137 10.39 -2.84 -3.32
CA LEU A 137 10.26 -3.57 -2.07
C LEU A 137 9.06 -3.09 -1.24
N ALA A 138 8.82 -1.78 -1.16
CA ALA A 138 7.65 -1.24 -0.46
C ALA A 138 6.33 -1.72 -1.10
N ALA A 139 6.23 -1.63 -2.42
CA ALA A 139 5.06 -2.12 -3.15
C ALA A 139 4.88 -3.63 -2.99
N TRP A 140 5.96 -4.40 -3.07
CA TRP A 140 5.94 -5.85 -2.88
C TRP A 140 5.47 -6.22 -1.48
N ASN A 141 5.97 -5.57 -0.43
CA ASN A 141 5.56 -5.84 0.96
C ASN A 141 4.06 -5.61 1.17
N ALA A 142 3.52 -4.51 0.63
CA ALA A 142 2.09 -4.21 0.71
C ALA A 142 1.25 -5.24 -0.06
N HIS A 143 1.65 -5.58 -1.28
CA HIS A 143 0.95 -6.59 -2.09
C HIS A 143 1.01 -7.97 -1.44
N PHE A 144 2.15 -8.34 -0.87
CA PHE A 144 2.35 -9.62 -0.21
C PHE A 144 1.42 -9.78 1.00
N ALA A 145 1.36 -8.76 1.88
CA ALA A 145 0.44 -8.76 3.02
C ALA A 145 -1.03 -8.85 2.56
N PHE A 146 -1.41 -8.10 1.51
CA PHE A 146 -2.77 -8.16 0.94
C PHE A 146 -3.14 -9.56 0.43
N ARG A 147 -2.24 -10.21 -0.31
CA ARG A 147 -2.47 -11.56 -0.87
C ARG A 147 -2.66 -12.61 0.21
N ILE A 148 -1.86 -12.56 1.28
CA ILE A 148 -2.03 -13.43 2.44
C ILE A 148 -3.33 -13.08 3.16
N GLY A 149 -3.60 -11.80 3.40
CA GLY A 149 -4.82 -11.32 4.04
C GLY A 149 -6.09 -11.86 3.40
N ASN A 150 -6.24 -11.74 2.07
CA ASN A 150 -7.41 -12.31 1.39
C ASN A 150 -7.52 -13.82 1.60
N LEU A 151 -6.42 -14.58 1.51
CA LEU A 151 -6.48 -16.03 1.76
C LEU A 151 -6.88 -16.39 3.19
N LEU A 152 -6.47 -15.59 4.18
CA LEU A 152 -6.79 -15.84 5.58
C LEU A 152 -8.19 -15.36 5.97
N LEU A 153 -8.65 -14.25 5.38
CA LEU A 153 -9.92 -13.60 5.71
C LEU A 153 -11.08 -14.15 4.87
N ASP A 154 -10.88 -14.44 3.58
CA ASP A 154 -11.90 -15.12 2.74
C ASP A 154 -12.24 -16.51 3.29
N ALA A 155 -11.32 -17.12 4.05
CA ALA A 155 -11.54 -18.37 4.75
C ALA A 155 -12.53 -18.27 5.92
N LEU A 156 -12.67 -17.08 6.52
CA LEU A 156 -13.56 -16.82 7.65
C LEU A 156 -14.99 -16.50 7.17
N ASP A 157 -15.16 -15.98 5.96
CA ASP A 157 -16.49 -15.70 5.37
C ASP A 157 -17.21 -16.95 4.84
N TYR A 158 -16.54 -18.10 4.74
CA TYR A 158 -17.15 -19.35 4.28
C TYR A 158 -17.78 -20.19 5.40
N TYR A 159 -17.69 -19.76 6.65
CA TYR A 159 -18.34 -20.41 7.79
C TYR A 159 -18.95 -19.37 8.75
N PRO A 160 -20.27 -19.07 8.61
CA PRO A 160 -21.03 -18.29 9.60
C PRO A 160 -21.22 -19.05 10.92
#